data_AF-A0A3V2NZ70-F1
#
_entry.id   AF-A0A3V2NZ70-F1
#
_cell.length_a   1.000
_cell.length_b   1.000
_cell.length_c   1.000
_cell.angle_alpha   90.00
_cell.angle_beta   90.00
_cell.angle_gamma   90.00
#
_symmetry.space_group_name_H-M   'P 1'
#
loop_
_entity.id
_entity.type
_entity.pdbx_description
1 polymer ?
#
loop_
_entity_poly.entity_id
_entity_poly.type
_entity_poly.pdbx_seq_one_letter_code
_entity_poly.pdbx_strand_id
1 'polypeptide(L)'
;MRGDKGELRGFLWSGKDIKQRAIHHSEKLDKSHSSVSMESKVFNENTVKLWKSELPEIDSTTKRIDDLVTDSDVDIKNFYCVTFIGYSGLGYEFPDLLKETLKSKLEQCLQEHPDKQVVVVCGGTGAGIGAVYSLVREDESLRDKVKCIGIVSDEALKGAENELALSKDKIAFVPDPDGSWQTKSSSGYPYMLYPSHKYGGEVVSLGGGQIGYDEVKAAQKNGIKTSIFSFRPNYNELQKKLQAGKKFSDLCPVMYHEFGEKNTVENG
;
A
#
# COMPACT_ATOMS: atom_id res chain seq x y z
N MET A 1 49.56 -11.29 -62.92
CA MET A 1 49.70 -12.44 -62.01
C MET A 1 48.32 -12.76 -61.46
N ARG A 2 47.91 -14.04 -61.55
CA ARG A 2 46.81 -14.77 -60.87
C ARG A 2 45.98 -13.93 -59.89
N GLY A 3 44.67 -13.75 -60.01
CA GLY A 3 43.64 -14.75 -60.29
C GLY A 3 43.41 -15.61 -59.04
N ASP A 4 42.46 -15.25 -58.17
CA ASP A 4 41.61 -16.27 -57.53
C ASP A 4 40.30 -15.72 -56.96
N LYS A 5 39.28 -16.57 -57.05
CA LYS A 5 37.88 -16.35 -56.69
C LYS A 5 37.65 -16.64 -55.21
N GLY A 6 36.84 -15.83 -54.53
CA GLY A 6 36.33 -16.11 -53.18
C GLY A 6 34.81 -15.98 -53.16
N GLU A 7 34.13 -17.11 -53.02
CA GLU A 7 32.68 -17.31 -53.09
C GLU A 7 31.88 -16.48 -52.06
N LEU A 8 30.80 -15.85 -52.54
CA LEU A 8 29.63 -15.52 -51.73
C LEU A 8 28.96 -16.83 -51.29
N ARG A 9 29.23 -17.28 -50.06
CA ARG A 9 28.40 -18.30 -49.40
C ARG A 9 27.52 -17.63 -48.35
N GLY A 10 26.25 -17.44 -48.72
CA GLY A 10 25.18 -17.24 -47.76
C GLY A 10 25.12 -18.43 -46.82
N PHE A 11 25.39 -18.18 -45.54
CA PHE A 11 25.09 -19.15 -44.49
C PHE A 11 23.63 -18.95 -44.09
N LEU A 12 22.75 -19.76 -44.70
CA LEU A 12 21.44 -20.05 -44.12
C LEU A 12 21.68 -20.69 -42.75
N TRP A 13 21.32 -19.98 -41.68
CA TRP A 13 21.22 -20.58 -40.37
C TRP A 13 20.03 -21.53 -40.36
N SER A 14 20.31 -22.82 -40.18
CA SER A 14 19.28 -23.82 -39.97
C SER A 14 18.55 -23.51 -38.65
N GLY A 15 17.21 -23.59 -38.65
CA GLY A 15 16.34 -23.24 -37.51
C GLY A 15 16.48 -24.11 -36.25
N LYS A 16 17.56 -24.89 -36.11
CA LYS A 16 17.87 -25.69 -34.92
C LYS A 16 18.97 -25.07 -34.04
N ASP A 17 19.88 -24.26 -34.57
CA ASP A 17 21.00 -23.70 -33.79
C ASP A 17 20.68 -22.40 -33.03
N ILE A 18 19.58 -21.73 -33.38
CA ILE A 18 19.08 -20.55 -32.63
C ILE A 18 18.33 -21.00 -31.35
N LYS A 19 17.72 -22.19 -31.35
CA LYS A 19 16.97 -22.70 -30.19
C LYS A 19 17.88 -23.15 -29.05
N GLN A 20 19.05 -23.73 -29.32
CA GLN A 20 19.95 -24.18 -28.23
C GLN A 20 20.70 -23.05 -27.54
N ARG A 21 20.99 -21.92 -28.23
CA ARG A 21 21.54 -20.73 -27.57
C ARG A 21 20.51 -19.92 -26.79
N ALA A 22 19.23 -19.94 -27.20
CA ALA A 22 18.15 -19.33 -26.43
C ALA A 22 17.87 -20.09 -25.13
N ILE A 23 17.98 -21.43 -25.13
CA ILE A 23 17.76 -22.27 -23.94
C ILE A 23 18.90 -22.08 -22.92
N HIS A 24 20.16 -21.98 -23.36
CA HIS A 24 21.29 -21.75 -22.44
C HIS A 24 21.44 -20.30 -21.93
N HIS A 25 20.81 -19.31 -22.57
CA HIS A 25 20.71 -17.96 -22.00
C HIS A 25 19.47 -17.77 -21.12
N SER A 26 18.40 -18.55 -21.35
CA SER A 26 17.20 -18.58 -20.51
C SER A 26 17.44 -19.30 -19.18
N GLU A 27 18.25 -20.37 -19.15
CA GLU A 27 18.51 -21.14 -17.92
C GLU A 27 19.51 -20.49 -16.95
N LYS A 28 20.14 -19.38 -17.33
CA LYS A 28 21.05 -18.60 -16.46
C LYS A 28 20.46 -17.28 -15.94
N LEU A 29 19.26 -16.88 -16.39
CA LEU A 29 18.56 -15.71 -15.86
C LEU A 29 17.49 -16.04 -14.80
N ASP A 30 17.23 -17.32 -14.55
CA ASP A 30 16.12 -17.79 -13.70
C ASP A 30 16.52 -18.22 -12.27
N LYS A 31 17.66 -17.73 -11.77
CA LYS A 31 18.18 -18.10 -10.43
C LYS A 31 18.61 -16.93 -9.54
N SER A 32 18.14 -15.70 -9.78
CA SER A 32 18.40 -14.56 -8.88
C SER A 32 17.18 -13.89 -8.26
N HIS A 33 15.95 -14.31 -8.59
CA HIS A 33 14.81 -13.97 -7.74
C HIS A 33 14.68 -15.02 -6.63
N SER A 34 15.61 -14.92 -5.68
CA SER A 34 15.35 -15.33 -4.31
C SER A 34 14.01 -14.67 -3.92
N SER A 35 12.94 -15.46 -3.81
CA SER A 35 11.69 -15.01 -3.25
C SER A 35 11.98 -14.51 -1.84
N VAL A 36 12.06 -13.19 -1.69
CA VAL A 36 12.12 -12.56 -0.37
C VAL A 36 10.74 -12.81 0.24
N SER A 37 10.59 -13.94 0.95
CA SER A 37 9.37 -14.23 1.69
C SER A 37 9.29 -13.22 2.83
N MET A 38 8.43 -12.21 2.69
CA MET A 38 8.24 -11.22 3.74
C MET A 38 7.42 -11.81 4.88
N GLU A 39 7.87 -11.58 6.11
CA GLU A 39 7.10 -12.00 7.28
C GLU A 39 5.78 -11.24 7.33
N SER A 40 4.71 -11.96 7.64
CA SER A 40 3.38 -11.39 7.79
C SER A 40 2.65 -12.00 8.98
N LYS A 41 1.78 -11.19 9.58
CA LYS A 41 0.86 -11.58 10.64
C LYS A 41 -0.57 -11.27 10.21
N VAL A 42 -1.45 -12.24 10.33
CA VAL A 42 -2.87 -12.08 9.99
C VAL A 42 -3.72 -12.21 11.25
N PHE A 43 -4.52 -11.18 11.48
CA PHE A 43 -5.53 -11.12 12.53
C PHE A 43 -6.89 -11.22 11.85
N ASN A 44 -7.56 -12.35 12.04
CA ASN A 44 -8.86 -12.58 11.42
C ASN A 44 -9.95 -11.71 12.04
N GLU A 45 -10.98 -11.46 11.24
CA GLU A 45 -12.17 -10.76 11.70
C GLU A 45 -12.78 -11.48 12.90
N ASN A 46 -13.15 -10.71 13.92
CA ASN A 46 -13.98 -11.21 15.02
C ASN A 46 -15.34 -10.53 14.91
N THR A 47 -16.26 -11.18 14.21
CA THR A 47 -17.58 -10.62 13.87
C THR A 47 -18.36 -10.18 15.12
N VAL A 48 -18.23 -10.90 16.25
CA VAL A 48 -18.85 -10.48 17.53
C VAL A 48 -18.23 -9.19 18.07
N LYS A 49 -16.92 -9.03 17.92
CA LYS A 49 -16.20 -7.82 18.34
C LYS A 49 -16.55 -6.65 17.42
N LEU A 50 -16.60 -6.88 16.11
CA LEU A 50 -16.95 -5.89 15.10
C LEU A 50 -18.40 -5.39 15.25
N TRP A 51 -19.34 -6.28 15.55
CA TRP A 51 -20.73 -5.89 15.79
C TRP A 51 -20.94 -5.12 17.09
N LYS A 52 -20.02 -5.30 18.05
CA LYS A 52 -20.04 -4.58 19.34
C LYS A 52 -19.24 -3.29 19.31
N SER A 53 -18.36 -3.09 18.33
CA SER A 53 -17.62 -1.85 18.20
C SER A 53 -18.51 -0.74 17.65
N GLU A 54 -18.43 0.42 18.27
CA GLU A 54 -19.20 1.58 17.85
C GLU A 54 -18.45 2.31 16.74
N LEU A 55 -19.20 2.71 15.72
CA LEU A 55 -18.75 3.71 14.75
C LEU A 55 -18.67 5.08 15.45
N PRO A 56 -17.81 6.00 14.98
CA PRO A 56 -17.81 7.37 15.50
C PRO A 56 -19.17 8.03 15.29
N GLU A 57 -19.43 9.09 16.06
CA GLU A 57 -20.57 9.97 15.79
C GLU A 57 -20.50 10.51 14.36
N ILE A 58 -21.67 10.71 13.75
CA ILE A 58 -21.75 11.22 12.39
C ILE A 58 -21.40 12.71 12.39
N ASP A 59 -20.38 13.07 11.63
CA ASP A 59 -19.92 14.44 11.43
C ASP A 59 -19.71 14.76 9.93
N SER A 60 -19.14 15.91 9.62
CA SER A 60 -18.85 16.30 8.24
C SER A 60 -17.84 15.39 7.55
N THR A 61 -16.86 14.87 8.29
CA THR A 61 -15.81 13.99 7.76
C THR A 61 -16.38 12.61 7.48
N THR A 62 -17.18 12.01 8.37
CA THR A 62 -17.83 10.72 8.11
C THR A 62 -18.80 10.80 6.94
N LYS A 63 -19.58 11.90 6.84
CA LYS A 63 -20.48 12.14 5.68
C LYS A 63 -19.68 12.23 4.39
N ARG A 64 -18.57 12.98 4.41
CA ARG A 64 -17.70 13.09 3.24
C ARG A 64 -17.12 11.74 2.83
N ILE A 65 -16.73 10.90 3.79
CA ILE A 65 -16.24 9.55 3.50
C ILE A 65 -17.36 8.66 2.95
N ASP A 66 -18.57 8.74 3.51
CA ASP A 66 -19.74 8.02 2.97
C ASP A 66 -19.98 8.40 1.51
N ASP A 67 -20.04 9.70 1.21
CA ASP A 67 -20.19 10.21 -0.16
C ASP A 67 -19.08 9.63 -1.05
N LEU A 68 -17.82 9.71 -0.63
CA LEU A 68 -16.69 9.19 -1.41
C LEU A 68 -16.78 7.68 -1.66
N VAL A 69 -17.28 6.88 -0.72
CA VAL A 69 -17.44 5.43 -0.93
C VAL A 69 -18.62 5.18 -1.86
N THR A 70 -19.79 5.77 -1.58
CA THR A 70 -21.06 5.43 -2.24
C THR A 70 -21.34 6.18 -3.53
N ASP A 71 -20.60 7.25 -3.84
CA ASP A 71 -20.71 8.02 -5.08
C ASP A 71 -20.11 7.22 -6.25
N SER A 72 -20.82 6.17 -6.66
CA SER A 72 -20.52 5.38 -7.85
C SER A 72 -21.71 5.43 -8.80
N ASP A 73 -21.45 5.76 -10.06
CA ASP A 73 -22.39 5.66 -11.20
C ASP A 73 -22.84 4.21 -11.50
N VAL A 74 -22.40 3.25 -10.69
CA VAL A 74 -22.67 1.83 -10.84
C VAL A 74 -23.73 1.45 -9.81
N ASP A 75 -24.74 0.68 -10.21
CA ASP A 75 -25.83 0.15 -9.35
C ASP A 75 -25.31 -0.94 -8.37
N ILE A 76 -24.13 -0.71 -7.79
CA ILE A 76 -23.45 -1.58 -6.85
C ILE A 76 -23.88 -1.18 -5.45
N LYS A 77 -24.60 -2.09 -4.78
CA LYS A 77 -25.10 -1.88 -3.41
C LYS A 77 -24.10 -2.29 -2.34
N ASN A 78 -22.97 -2.92 -2.71
CA ASN A 78 -22.02 -3.53 -1.78
C ASN A 78 -20.56 -3.19 -2.11
N PHE A 79 -19.81 -2.81 -1.09
CA PHE A 79 -18.40 -2.43 -1.19
C PHE A 79 -17.52 -3.41 -0.42
N TYR A 80 -16.25 -3.49 -0.80
CA TYR A 80 -15.21 -4.11 0.03
C TYR A 80 -14.04 -3.14 0.16
N CYS A 81 -13.87 -2.57 1.36
CA CYS A 81 -12.89 -1.51 1.60
C CYS A 81 -11.56 -2.09 2.07
N VAL A 82 -10.49 -1.89 1.30
CA VAL A 82 -9.13 -2.26 1.67
C VAL A 82 -8.38 -1.01 2.12
N THR A 83 -8.15 -0.91 3.42
CA THR A 83 -7.43 0.22 4.02
C THR A 83 -5.95 -0.10 4.10
N PHE A 84 -5.14 0.62 3.32
CA PHE A 84 -3.68 0.48 3.35
C PHE A 84 -3.05 1.47 4.34
N ILE A 85 -2.23 0.92 5.23
CA ILE A 85 -1.47 1.67 6.23
C ILE A 85 0.02 1.43 5.98
N GLY A 86 0.84 2.46 6.14
CA GLY A 86 2.27 2.32 5.89
C GLY A 86 3.08 3.57 6.17
N TYR A 87 4.31 3.59 5.66
CA TYR A 87 5.17 4.77 5.76
C TYR A 87 4.77 5.79 4.70
N SER A 88 4.25 6.94 5.11
CA SER A 88 4.01 8.08 4.20
C SER A 88 5.25 8.97 4.07
N GLY A 89 5.94 9.26 5.18
CA GLY A 89 7.08 10.19 5.22
C GLY A 89 8.47 9.57 5.35
N LEU A 90 8.59 8.24 5.34
CA LEU A 90 9.88 7.51 5.33
C LEU A 90 10.12 6.74 4.03
N GLY A 91 9.10 6.56 3.19
CA GLY A 91 9.19 5.70 2.01
C GLY A 91 9.53 4.25 2.38
N TYR A 92 10.00 3.50 1.38
CA TYR A 92 10.27 2.07 1.49
C TYR A 92 11.66 1.72 0.96
N GLU A 93 12.29 0.71 1.54
CA GLU A 93 13.58 0.17 1.07
C GLU A 93 13.46 -0.46 -0.32
N PHE A 94 12.36 -1.19 -0.55
CA PHE A 94 12.08 -1.91 -1.79
C PHE A 94 10.74 -1.47 -2.41
N PRO A 95 10.70 -0.35 -3.17
CA PRO A 95 9.46 0.17 -3.77
C PRO A 95 8.78 -0.77 -4.77
N ASP A 96 9.55 -1.56 -5.52
CA ASP A 96 8.97 -2.50 -6.50
C ASP A 96 8.24 -3.65 -5.79
N LEU A 97 8.85 -4.21 -4.74
CA LEU A 97 8.23 -5.23 -3.90
C LEU A 97 6.97 -4.71 -3.20
N LEU A 98 6.96 -3.43 -2.80
CA LEU A 98 5.75 -2.79 -2.28
C LEU A 98 4.64 -2.78 -3.34
N LYS A 99 4.94 -2.34 -4.57
CA LYS A 99 3.96 -2.30 -5.67
C LYS A 99 3.43 -3.69 -6.02
N GLU A 100 4.30 -4.68 -6.10
CA GLU A 100 3.91 -6.08 -6.34
C GLU A 100 2.97 -6.58 -5.23
N THR A 101 3.30 -6.30 -3.97
CA THR A 101 2.46 -6.72 -2.83
C THR A 101 1.09 -6.03 -2.83
N LEU A 102 1.06 -4.72 -3.10
CA LEU A 102 -0.19 -3.96 -3.25
C LEU A 102 -1.04 -4.53 -4.39
N LYS A 103 -0.43 -4.80 -5.54
CA LYS A 103 -1.10 -5.37 -6.71
C LYS A 103 -1.71 -6.74 -6.40
N SER A 104 -0.90 -7.66 -5.88
CA SER A 104 -1.36 -9.01 -5.53
C SER A 104 -2.51 -8.96 -4.53
N LYS A 105 -2.46 -8.04 -3.56
CA LYS A 105 -3.54 -7.88 -2.59
C LYS A 105 -4.83 -7.39 -3.25
N LEU A 106 -4.76 -6.42 -4.16
CA LEU A 106 -5.92 -5.91 -4.88
C LEU A 106 -6.52 -6.96 -5.82
N GLU A 107 -5.67 -7.70 -6.55
CA GLU A 107 -6.10 -8.81 -7.40
C GLU A 107 -6.81 -9.90 -6.58
N GLN A 108 -6.26 -10.25 -5.40
CA GLN A 108 -6.91 -11.16 -4.47
C GLN A 108 -8.29 -10.65 -4.05
N CYS A 109 -8.42 -9.37 -3.66
CA CYS A 109 -9.70 -8.80 -3.24
C CYS A 109 -10.74 -8.82 -4.38
N LEU A 110 -10.33 -8.55 -5.62
CA LEU A 110 -11.21 -8.64 -6.79
C LEU A 110 -11.67 -10.08 -7.06
N GLN A 111 -10.83 -11.08 -6.79
CA GLN A 111 -11.17 -12.49 -6.95
C GLN A 111 -12.09 -13.00 -5.83
N GLU A 112 -11.84 -12.60 -4.57
CA GLU A 112 -12.61 -13.02 -3.40
C GLU A 112 -13.97 -12.31 -3.29
N HIS A 113 -14.10 -11.12 -3.91
CA HIS A 113 -15.30 -10.30 -3.86
C HIS A 113 -15.77 -9.84 -5.25
N PRO A 114 -16.09 -10.78 -6.17
CA PRO A 114 -16.42 -10.46 -7.56
C PRO A 114 -17.75 -9.70 -7.71
N ASP A 115 -18.61 -9.72 -6.68
CA ASP A 115 -19.91 -9.06 -6.63
C ASP A 115 -19.87 -7.68 -5.94
N LYS A 116 -18.68 -7.22 -5.53
CA LYS A 116 -18.50 -5.96 -4.79
C LYS A 116 -17.58 -4.99 -5.52
N GLN A 117 -17.82 -3.70 -5.32
CA GLN A 117 -16.84 -2.68 -5.69
C GLN A 117 -15.70 -2.69 -4.67
N VAL A 118 -14.48 -2.99 -5.11
CA VAL A 118 -13.29 -2.84 -4.27
C VAL A 118 -12.94 -1.37 -4.14
N VAL A 119 -12.82 -0.90 -2.89
CA VAL A 119 -12.48 0.50 -2.58
C VAL A 119 -11.16 0.53 -1.81
N VAL A 120 -10.15 1.15 -2.38
CA VAL A 120 -8.88 1.47 -1.73
C VAL A 120 -9.03 2.71 -0.89
N VAL A 121 -8.65 2.58 0.37
CA VAL A 121 -8.57 3.68 1.34
C VAL A 121 -7.11 3.81 1.75
N CYS A 122 -6.54 5.00 1.56
CA CYS A 122 -5.17 5.30 1.96
C CYS A 122 -5.06 6.78 2.36
N GLY A 123 -3.90 7.19 2.88
CA GLY A 123 -3.58 8.61 3.07
C GLY A 123 -3.70 9.36 1.73
N GLY A 124 -4.14 10.63 1.73
CA GLY A 124 -4.39 11.40 0.50
C GLY A 124 -3.18 11.82 -0.33
N THR A 125 -1.95 11.42 0.04
CA THR A 125 -0.69 11.83 -0.62
C THR A 125 -0.09 10.71 -1.46
N GLY A 126 0.77 11.05 -2.42
CA GLY A 126 1.37 10.07 -3.35
C GLY A 126 2.63 9.37 -2.82
N ALA A 127 3.19 9.87 -1.73
CA ALA A 127 4.44 9.36 -1.17
C ALA A 127 4.23 8.05 -0.39
N GLY A 128 5.24 7.18 -0.46
CA GLY A 128 5.28 5.95 0.32
C GLY A 128 4.09 5.03 0.04
N ILE A 129 3.25 4.76 1.04
CA ILE A 129 2.08 3.87 0.90
C ILE A 129 1.06 4.41 -0.13
N GLY A 130 1.10 5.71 -0.43
CA GLY A 130 0.35 6.34 -1.52
C GLY A 130 0.68 5.82 -2.93
N ALA A 131 1.76 5.04 -3.09
CA ALA A 131 2.10 4.38 -4.36
C ALA A 131 0.96 3.51 -4.92
N VAL A 132 0.02 3.08 -4.08
CA VAL A 132 -1.20 2.36 -4.50
C VAL A 132 -2.02 3.16 -5.53
N TYR A 133 -2.06 4.49 -5.43
CA TYR A 133 -2.84 5.32 -6.35
C TYR A 133 -2.24 5.32 -7.76
N SER A 134 -0.92 5.43 -7.88
CA SER A 134 -0.24 5.30 -9.17
C SER A 134 -0.41 3.91 -9.74
N LEU A 135 -0.28 2.88 -8.90
CA LEU A 135 -0.46 1.50 -9.32
C LEU A 135 -1.86 1.27 -9.92
N VAL A 136 -2.92 1.67 -9.22
CA VAL A 136 -4.29 1.50 -9.73
C VAL A 136 -4.51 2.29 -11.02
N ARG A 137 -3.97 3.51 -11.13
CA ARG A 137 -4.12 4.32 -12.34
C ARG A 137 -3.40 3.75 -13.55
N GLU A 138 -2.22 3.16 -13.35
CA GLU A 138 -1.33 2.69 -14.41
C GLU A 138 -1.59 1.24 -14.82
N ASP A 139 -2.12 0.40 -13.91
CA ASP A 139 -2.42 -1.00 -14.18
C ASP A 139 -3.83 -1.20 -14.74
N GLU A 140 -3.91 -1.61 -16.02
CA GLU A 140 -5.18 -1.81 -16.74
C GLU A 140 -6.09 -2.85 -16.07
N SER A 141 -5.53 -3.83 -15.34
CA SER A 141 -6.33 -4.86 -14.67
C SER A 141 -7.06 -4.32 -13.43
N LEU A 142 -6.59 -3.18 -12.88
CA LEU A 142 -7.10 -2.55 -11.67
C LEU A 142 -7.88 -1.27 -11.95
N ARG A 143 -7.45 -0.45 -12.92
CA ARG A 143 -7.90 0.95 -13.14
C ARG A 143 -9.41 1.13 -13.16
N ASP A 144 -10.12 0.23 -13.83
CA ASP A 144 -11.56 0.36 -14.04
C ASP A 144 -12.37 -0.50 -13.04
N LYS A 145 -11.68 -1.23 -12.15
CA LYS A 145 -12.28 -2.16 -11.17
C LYS A 145 -12.06 -1.74 -9.72
N VAL A 146 -11.08 -0.88 -9.46
CA VAL A 146 -10.72 -0.43 -8.12
C VAL A 146 -10.99 1.07 -8.02
N LYS A 147 -11.81 1.43 -7.04
CA LYS A 147 -12.05 2.83 -6.68
C LYS A 147 -11.03 3.25 -5.63
N CYS A 148 -10.44 4.44 -5.76
CA CYS A 148 -9.50 4.99 -4.79
C CYS A 148 -10.08 6.22 -4.10
N ILE A 149 -10.01 6.26 -2.76
CA ILE A 149 -10.34 7.42 -1.96
C ILE A 149 -9.17 7.73 -0.99
N GLY A 150 -8.98 9.01 -0.70
CA GLY A 150 -7.98 9.47 0.26
C GLY A 150 -8.62 10.00 1.54
N ILE A 151 -8.00 9.72 2.70
CA ILE A 151 -8.35 10.36 3.97
C ILE A 151 -7.06 10.94 4.55
N VAL A 152 -7.02 12.24 4.82
CA VAL A 152 -5.79 12.91 5.28
C VAL A 152 -6.13 14.13 6.14
N SER A 153 -5.20 14.52 7.00
CA SER A 153 -5.26 15.80 7.71
C SER A 153 -5.32 16.97 6.73
N ASP A 154 -6.07 18.02 7.07
CA ASP A 154 -6.11 19.28 6.33
C ASP A 154 -4.76 20.03 6.33
N GLU A 155 -3.81 19.62 7.17
CA GLU A 155 -2.40 20.02 7.09
C GLU A 155 -1.81 19.76 5.70
N ALA A 156 -2.27 18.72 4.99
CA ALA A 156 -1.85 18.44 3.62
C ALA A 156 -2.20 19.58 2.62
N LEU A 157 -3.15 20.46 2.96
CA LEU A 157 -3.49 21.63 2.16
C LEU A 157 -2.52 22.81 2.37
N LYS A 158 -1.76 22.81 3.47
CA LYS A 158 -0.76 23.86 3.77
C LYS A 158 0.56 23.61 3.04
N GLY A 159 0.83 22.36 2.64
CA GLY A 159 1.94 21.99 1.76
C GLY A 159 1.72 22.44 0.31
N ALA A 160 2.62 22.03 -0.59
CA ALA A 160 2.37 22.21 -2.01
C ALA A 160 1.21 21.29 -2.43
N GLU A 161 0.13 21.84 -3.00
CA GLU A 161 -1.03 21.06 -3.49
C GLU A 161 -0.63 19.89 -4.42
N ASN A 162 0.54 19.99 -5.04
CA ASN A 162 1.16 18.99 -5.90
C ASN A 162 1.52 17.66 -5.19
N GLU A 163 1.42 17.59 -3.87
CA GLU A 163 1.71 16.37 -3.10
C GLU A 163 0.50 15.44 -2.94
N LEU A 164 -0.72 15.92 -3.26
CA LEU A 164 -1.93 15.10 -3.26
C LEU A 164 -1.90 14.10 -4.43
N ALA A 165 -2.22 12.84 -4.13
CA ALA A 165 -2.22 11.77 -5.15
C ALA A 165 -3.50 11.72 -5.98
N LEU A 166 -4.57 12.29 -5.45
CA LEU A 166 -5.90 12.29 -6.01
C LEU A 166 -6.40 13.72 -6.13
N SER A 167 -7.38 13.92 -7.01
CA SER A 167 -8.12 15.16 -7.05
C SER A 167 -8.87 15.39 -5.72
N LYS A 168 -9.03 16.65 -5.30
CA LYS A 168 -9.59 17.00 -3.98
C LYS A 168 -11.01 16.44 -3.76
N ASP A 169 -11.77 16.27 -4.84
CA ASP A 169 -13.09 15.64 -4.85
C ASP A 169 -13.07 14.14 -4.52
N LYS A 170 -11.89 13.50 -4.46
CA LYS A 170 -11.70 12.10 -4.04
C LYS A 170 -11.04 11.97 -2.67
N ILE A 171 -10.90 13.08 -1.94
CA ILE A 171 -10.24 13.13 -0.63
C ILE A 171 -11.21 13.67 0.43
N ALA A 172 -11.20 13.03 1.60
CA ALA A 172 -11.76 13.56 2.83
C ALA A 172 -10.64 14.21 3.65
N PHE A 173 -10.75 15.51 3.89
CA PHE A 173 -9.84 16.25 4.76
C PHE A 173 -10.36 16.22 6.20
N VAL A 174 -9.50 15.82 7.12
CA VAL A 174 -9.77 15.79 8.56
C VAL A 174 -9.24 17.09 9.18
N PRO A 175 -10.07 17.87 9.88
CA PRO A 175 -9.58 19.06 10.58
C PRO A 175 -8.49 18.73 11.60
N ASP A 176 -7.33 19.39 11.49
CA ASP A 176 -6.17 19.16 12.36
C ASP A 176 -5.56 20.52 12.76
N PRO A 177 -6.18 21.21 13.74
CA PRO A 177 -5.78 22.56 14.12
C PRO A 177 -4.33 22.66 14.64
N ASP A 178 -3.79 21.54 15.14
CA ASP A 178 -2.44 21.45 15.69
C ASP A 178 -1.38 21.05 14.64
N GLY A 179 -1.78 20.75 13.40
CA GLY A 179 -0.86 20.31 12.35
C GLY A 179 -0.14 19.00 12.68
N SER A 180 -0.81 18.11 13.41
CA SER A 180 -0.25 16.87 13.95
C SER A 180 -0.15 15.72 12.93
N TRP A 181 -0.77 15.91 11.75
CA TRP A 181 -1.04 14.92 10.71
C TRP A 181 -2.00 13.80 11.12
N GLN A 182 -2.69 13.93 12.26
CA GLN A 182 -3.64 12.92 12.71
C GLN A 182 -4.97 12.99 11.95
N THR A 183 -5.56 11.82 11.73
CA THR A 183 -6.84 11.64 11.05
C THR A 183 -7.86 11.04 12.03
N LYS A 184 -7.95 11.59 13.25
CA LYS A 184 -8.83 11.09 14.31
C LYS A 184 -10.02 12.02 14.55
N SER A 185 -11.15 11.44 14.94
CA SER A 185 -12.31 12.18 15.44
C SER A 185 -12.02 12.81 16.81
N SER A 186 -12.93 13.66 17.28
CA SER A 186 -12.91 14.21 18.64
C SER A 186 -12.94 13.13 19.74
N SER A 187 -13.55 11.97 19.46
CA SER A 187 -13.54 10.79 20.35
C SER A 187 -12.29 9.94 20.23
N GLY A 188 -11.35 10.29 19.35
CA GLY A 188 -10.11 9.56 19.08
C GLY A 188 -10.26 8.40 18.10
N TYR A 189 -11.39 8.28 17.40
CA TYR A 189 -11.59 7.25 16.38
C TYR A 189 -10.79 7.58 15.11
N PRO A 190 -9.93 6.69 14.59
CA PRO A 190 -9.19 6.95 13.36
C PRO A 190 -10.09 6.83 12.13
N TYR A 191 -10.37 7.95 11.44
CA TYR A 191 -11.24 7.99 10.25
C TYR A 191 -10.76 7.09 9.12
N MET A 192 -9.45 6.80 9.04
CA MET A 192 -8.89 5.82 8.10
C MET A 192 -9.59 4.44 8.18
N LEU A 193 -10.06 4.03 9.36
CA LEU A 193 -10.73 2.74 9.55
C LEU A 193 -12.22 2.76 9.23
N TYR A 194 -12.81 3.94 9.11
CA TYR A 194 -14.26 4.10 9.00
C TYR A 194 -14.86 3.32 7.81
N PRO A 195 -14.28 3.35 6.60
CA PRO A 195 -14.83 2.59 5.47
C PRO A 195 -14.85 1.08 5.71
N SER A 196 -13.72 0.50 6.12
CA SER A 196 -13.62 -0.95 6.40
C SER A 196 -14.48 -1.38 7.60
N HIS A 197 -14.70 -0.49 8.57
CA HIS A 197 -15.56 -0.75 9.72
C HIS A 197 -17.05 -0.72 9.34
N LYS A 198 -17.49 0.30 8.58
CA LYS A 198 -18.91 0.50 8.25
C LYS A 198 -19.39 -0.35 7.08
N TYR A 199 -18.62 -0.39 6.00
CA TYR A 199 -19.01 -1.05 4.75
C TYR A 199 -18.45 -2.48 4.62
N GLY A 200 -17.63 -2.89 5.57
CA GLY A 200 -16.91 -4.15 5.54
C GLY A 200 -15.63 -4.07 4.70
N GLY A 201 -14.65 -4.88 5.07
CA GLY A 201 -13.35 -4.83 4.45
C GLY A 201 -12.23 -5.31 5.36
N GLU A 202 -11.01 -4.90 5.03
CA GLU A 202 -9.82 -5.25 5.80
C GLU A 202 -8.81 -4.11 5.85
N VAL A 203 -7.91 -4.22 6.83
CA VAL A 203 -6.76 -3.34 7.01
C VAL A 203 -5.49 -4.09 6.64
N VAL A 204 -4.65 -3.46 5.83
CA VAL A 204 -3.36 -4.02 5.41
C VAL A 204 -2.26 -3.04 5.74
N SER A 205 -1.43 -3.39 6.72
CA SER A 205 -0.26 -2.61 7.13
C SER A 205 0.99 -3.16 6.47
N LEU A 206 1.69 -2.29 5.73
CA LEU A 206 2.97 -2.57 5.10
C LEU A 206 4.01 -1.73 5.82
N GLY A 207 4.40 -2.16 7.02
CA GLY A 207 5.09 -1.31 7.99
C GLY A 207 4.21 -0.15 8.49
N GLY A 208 4.83 0.91 9.01
CA GLY A 208 4.13 2.13 9.41
C GLY A 208 4.81 2.87 10.57
N GLY A 209 4.65 4.19 10.56
CA GLY A 209 5.02 5.06 11.68
C GLY A 209 3.98 5.02 12.81
N GLN A 210 4.15 5.87 13.83
CA GLN A 210 3.27 5.88 15.02
C GLN A 210 1.78 6.02 14.69
N ILE A 211 1.39 6.94 13.81
CA ILE A 211 -0.02 7.12 13.42
C ILE A 211 -0.59 5.83 12.82
N GLY A 212 0.12 5.22 11.88
CA GLY A 212 -0.30 3.96 11.27
C GLY A 212 -0.33 2.80 12.27
N TYR A 213 0.58 2.75 13.24
CA TYR A 213 0.54 1.74 14.30
C TYR A 213 -0.70 1.87 15.19
N ASP A 214 -1.04 3.10 15.61
CA ASP A 214 -2.26 3.37 16.37
C ASP A 214 -3.51 2.89 15.61
N GLU A 215 -3.57 3.15 14.29
CA GLU A 215 -4.65 2.70 13.41
C GLU A 215 -4.71 1.16 13.32
N VAL A 216 -3.58 0.48 13.17
CA VAL A 216 -3.52 -0.99 13.19
C VAL A 216 -4.02 -1.55 14.51
N LYS A 217 -3.60 -0.98 15.66
CA LYS A 217 -4.08 -1.41 16.97
C LYS A 217 -5.57 -1.15 17.13
N ALA A 218 -6.08 -0.02 16.65
CA ALA A 218 -7.50 0.29 16.66
C ALA A 218 -8.30 -0.67 15.78
N ALA A 219 -7.80 -1.07 14.61
CA ALA A 219 -8.44 -2.05 13.74
C ALA A 219 -8.58 -3.41 14.42
N GLN A 220 -7.50 -3.91 15.01
CA GLN A 220 -7.50 -5.14 15.81
C GLN A 220 -8.45 -5.03 17.02
N LYS A 221 -8.46 -3.87 17.69
CA LYS A 221 -9.37 -3.60 18.81
C LYS A 221 -10.84 -3.65 18.37
N ASN A 222 -11.17 -3.17 17.19
CA ASN A 222 -12.53 -3.21 16.64
C ASN A 222 -12.85 -4.53 15.90
N GLY A 223 -11.92 -5.48 15.85
CA GLY A 223 -12.18 -6.79 15.24
C GLY A 223 -12.21 -6.78 13.71
N ILE A 224 -11.69 -5.73 13.08
CA ILE A 224 -11.53 -5.63 11.63
C ILE A 224 -10.41 -6.58 11.20
N LYS A 225 -10.62 -7.37 10.13
CA LYS A 225 -9.59 -8.23 9.54
C LYS A 225 -8.34 -7.39 9.26
N THR A 226 -7.21 -7.77 9.81
CA THR A 226 -5.97 -6.98 9.75
C THR A 226 -4.78 -7.85 9.37
N SER A 227 -4.09 -7.52 8.28
CA SER A 227 -2.84 -8.15 7.86
C SER A 227 -1.69 -7.16 8.04
N ILE A 228 -0.59 -7.60 8.62
CA ILE A 228 0.59 -6.77 8.91
C ILE A 228 1.80 -7.42 8.26
N PHE A 229 2.58 -6.66 7.50
CA PHE A 229 3.78 -7.09 6.79
C PHE A 229 4.99 -6.30 7.28
N SER A 230 6.13 -6.98 7.42
CA SER A 230 7.39 -6.43 7.95
C SER A 230 8.18 -5.61 6.91
N PHE A 231 7.53 -4.64 6.25
CA PHE A 231 8.23 -3.77 5.30
C PHE A 231 9.17 -2.81 6.04
N ARG A 232 10.39 -2.68 5.49
CA ARG A 232 11.40 -1.72 5.96
C ARG A 232 11.22 -0.34 5.32
N PRO A 233 11.41 0.74 6.07
CA PRO A 233 11.42 2.09 5.51
C PRO A 233 12.66 2.29 4.62
N ASN A 234 12.69 3.37 3.84
CA ASN A 234 13.90 3.73 3.11
C ASN A 234 15.07 3.92 4.10
N TYR A 235 16.19 3.22 3.86
CA TYR A 235 17.34 3.25 4.75
C TYR A 235 17.88 4.67 4.98
N ASN A 236 18.07 5.45 3.92
CA ASN A 236 18.67 6.78 4.03
C ASN A 236 17.76 7.75 4.79
N GLU A 237 16.46 7.72 4.52
CA GLU A 237 15.49 8.56 5.25
C GLU A 237 15.36 8.15 6.73
N LEU A 238 15.41 6.85 7.02
CA LEU A 238 15.44 6.35 8.39
C LEU A 238 16.69 6.84 9.12
N GLN A 239 17.89 6.70 8.54
CA GLN A 239 19.14 7.11 9.17
C GLN A 239 19.17 8.62 9.47
N LYS A 240 18.66 9.46 8.55
CA LYS A 240 18.54 10.91 8.79
C LYS A 240 17.73 11.22 10.06
N LYS A 241 16.58 10.56 10.24
CA LYS A 241 15.72 10.80 11.41
C LYS A 241 16.32 10.24 12.70
N LEU A 242 17.00 9.10 12.64
CA LEU A 242 17.71 8.53 13.78
C LEU A 242 18.87 9.41 14.24
N GLN A 243 19.67 9.94 13.31
CA GLN A 243 20.75 10.89 13.60
C GLN A 243 20.23 12.20 14.19
N ALA A 244 19.00 12.60 13.86
CA ALA A 244 18.29 13.71 14.49
C ALA A 244 17.73 13.38 15.89
N GLY A 245 18.08 12.22 16.48
CA GLY A 245 17.74 11.83 17.84
C GLY A 245 16.36 11.16 17.99
N LYS A 246 15.67 10.83 16.90
CA LYS A 246 14.44 10.04 16.96
C LYS A 246 14.78 8.57 17.24
N LYS A 247 13.87 7.85 17.89
CA LYS A 247 14.05 6.42 18.20
C LYS A 247 13.45 5.54 17.11
N PHE A 248 14.05 4.38 16.88
CA PHE A 248 13.52 3.40 15.93
C PHE A 248 12.11 2.93 16.32
N SER A 249 11.84 2.76 17.63
CA SER A 249 10.52 2.40 18.17
C SER A 249 9.42 3.37 17.75
N ASP A 250 9.75 4.65 17.62
CA ASP A 250 8.76 5.70 17.32
C ASP A 250 8.59 5.88 15.80
N LEU A 251 9.65 5.62 15.03
CA LEU A 251 9.68 5.74 13.58
C LEU A 251 9.11 4.50 12.87
N CYS A 252 9.35 3.30 13.43
CA CYS A 252 8.96 2.00 12.88
C CYS A 252 8.26 1.11 13.92
N PRO A 253 7.24 1.61 14.65
CA PRO A 253 6.57 0.87 15.72
C PRO A 253 5.94 -0.45 15.26
N VAL A 254 5.46 -0.53 14.01
CA VAL A 254 4.95 -1.79 13.44
C VAL A 254 6.04 -2.86 13.44
N MET A 255 7.23 -2.55 12.91
CA MET A 255 8.35 -3.48 12.90
C MET A 255 8.82 -3.81 14.31
N TYR A 256 8.95 -2.80 15.17
CA TYR A 256 9.48 -2.95 16.52
C TYR A 256 8.56 -3.79 17.42
N HIS A 257 7.27 -3.45 17.48
CA HIS A 257 6.33 -4.12 18.39
C HIS A 257 5.73 -5.39 17.81
N GLU A 258 5.46 -5.45 16.50
CA GLU A 258 4.85 -6.64 15.92
C GLU A 258 5.87 -7.70 15.56
N PHE A 259 7.08 -7.34 15.13
CA PHE A 259 8.09 -8.32 14.68
C PHE A 259 9.32 -8.39 15.59
N GLY A 260 9.42 -7.53 16.61
CA GLY A 260 10.59 -7.50 17.50
C GLY A 260 11.86 -7.02 16.81
N GLU A 261 11.74 -6.41 15.61
CA GLU A 261 12.88 -5.89 14.88
C GLU A 261 13.48 -4.69 15.63
N LYS A 262 14.80 -4.66 15.68
CA LYS A 262 15.57 -3.54 16.22
C LYS A 262 16.40 -2.94 15.09
N ASN A 263 16.78 -1.68 15.25
CA ASN A 263 17.75 -1.10 14.34
C ASN A 263 19.08 -1.88 14.47
N THR A 264 19.53 -2.50 13.38
CA THR A 264 20.76 -3.34 13.36
C THR A 264 22.05 -2.54 13.59
N VAL A 265 21.95 -1.22 13.75
CA VAL A 265 23.08 -0.31 14.04
C VAL A 265 23.24 -0.01 15.54
N GLU A 266 22.40 -0.55 16.44
CA GLU A 266 22.60 -0.39 17.90
C GLU A 266 23.76 -1.24 18.47
N ASN A 267 24.41 -2.09 17.67
CA ASN A 267 25.59 -2.85 18.06
C ASN A 267 26.78 -2.52 17.13
N GLY A 268 27.27 -1.27 17.21
CA GLY A 268 28.62 -0.90 16.79
C GLY A 268 29.56 -0.95 18.00
#